data_AF-A0A2N3WFB6-F1
#
_entry.id   AF-A0A2N3WFB6-F1
#
_cell.length_a   1.000
_cell.length_b   1.000
_cell.length_c   1.000
_cell.angle_alpha   90.00
_cell.angle_beta   90.00
_cell.angle_gamma   90.00
#
_symmetry.space_group_name_H-M   'P 1'
#
loop_
_entity.id
_entity.type
_entity.pdbx_description
1 polymer ?
#
loop_
_entity_poly.entity_id
_entity_poly.type
_entity_poly.pdbx_seq_one_letter_code
_entity_poly.pdbx_strand_id
1 'polypeptide(L)'
;MTSELVSPRKRDEKPARELSPEQAAAAAMVAEARARGLALTGPDGLLKLFTKNVLETALNEEMTEHLGHEKRQADPSRESTNVRNGSRPKTVLSDAAGEVRIDVPRDRESTFEPQIVKKRQRRLADVDEIVLSLYAKGMTTGESAP
;
A
#
# COMPACT_ATOMS: atom_id res chain seq x y z
N MET A 1 -60.50 -12.60 -31.71
CA MET A 1 -60.28 -12.21 -30.30
C MET A 1 -58.97 -12.85 -29.86
N THR A 2 -57.90 -12.07 -29.86
CA THR A 2 -56.53 -12.51 -29.62
C THR A 2 -56.30 -12.72 -28.12
N SER A 3 -55.82 -13.91 -27.77
CA SER A 3 -55.38 -14.28 -26.43
C SER A 3 -53.95 -13.80 -26.23
N GLU A 4 -53.72 -12.87 -25.29
CA GLU A 4 -52.39 -12.50 -24.83
C GLU A 4 -52.05 -13.33 -23.58
N LEU A 5 -51.22 -14.35 -23.77
CA LEU A 5 -50.51 -15.05 -22.69
C LEU A 5 -49.32 -14.20 -22.25
N VAL A 6 -49.45 -13.49 -21.13
CA VAL A 6 -48.34 -12.80 -20.46
C VAL A 6 -47.44 -13.83 -19.79
N SER A 7 -46.25 -14.05 -20.35
CA SER A 7 -45.18 -14.82 -19.71
C SER A 7 -44.47 -13.99 -18.63
N PRO A 8 -44.10 -14.58 -17.47
CA PRO A 8 -43.42 -13.85 -16.42
C PRO A 8 -41.97 -13.57 -16.83
N ARG A 9 -41.58 -12.29 -16.83
CA ARG A 9 -40.17 -11.90 -17.01
C ARG A 9 -39.34 -12.43 -15.85
N LYS A 10 -38.46 -13.38 -16.17
CA LYS A 10 -37.37 -13.87 -15.30
C LYS A 10 -36.56 -12.64 -14.89
N ARG A 11 -36.53 -12.31 -13.59
CA ARG A 11 -35.62 -11.28 -13.08
C ARG A 11 -34.22 -11.88 -13.18
N ASP A 12 -33.39 -11.30 -14.04
CA ASP A 12 -31.96 -11.59 -14.04
C ASP A 12 -31.40 -11.15 -12.68
N GLU A 13 -31.19 -12.11 -11.78
CA GLU A 13 -30.33 -11.92 -10.61
C GLU A 13 -28.93 -11.60 -11.15
N LYS A 14 -28.57 -10.32 -11.14
CA LYS A 14 -27.19 -9.89 -11.40
C LYS A 14 -26.30 -10.66 -10.41
N PRO A 15 -25.27 -11.39 -10.86
CA PRO A 15 -24.38 -12.07 -9.94
C PRO A 15 -23.76 -11.03 -9.01
N ALA A 16 -23.80 -11.32 -7.70
CA ALA A 16 -23.13 -10.51 -6.70
C ALA A 16 -21.68 -10.34 -7.16
N ARG A 17 -21.24 -9.09 -7.34
CA ARG A 17 -19.94 -8.77 -7.89
C ARG A 17 -18.87 -9.34 -6.96
N GLU A 18 -18.21 -10.42 -7.38
CA GLU A 18 -17.09 -10.99 -6.64
C GLU A 18 -15.99 -9.93 -6.51
N LEU A 19 -15.53 -9.72 -5.28
CA LEU A 19 -14.45 -8.78 -4.98
C LEU A 19 -13.14 -9.32 -5.57
N SER A 20 -12.30 -8.44 -6.12
CA SER A 20 -10.93 -8.83 -6.47
C SER A 20 -10.15 -9.25 -5.21
N PRO A 21 -9.07 -10.04 -5.33
CA PRO A 21 -8.23 -10.39 -4.18
C PRO A 21 -7.73 -9.17 -3.41
N GLU A 22 -7.40 -8.09 -4.13
CA GLU A 22 -6.97 -6.81 -3.57
C GLU A 22 -8.10 -6.14 -2.77
N GLN A 23 -9.32 -6.15 -3.29
CA GLN A 23 -10.50 -5.60 -2.62
C GLN A 23 -10.85 -6.40 -1.36
N ALA A 24 -10.72 -7.73 -1.41
CA ALA A 24 -10.94 -8.59 -0.26
C ALA A 24 -9.88 -8.33 0.84
N ALA A 25 -8.61 -8.20 0.47
CA ALA A 25 -7.53 -7.85 1.40
C ALA A 25 -7.72 -6.46 2.02
N ALA A 26 -8.11 -5.47 1.22
CA ALA A 26 -8.41 -4.12 1.71
C ALA A 26 -9.60 -4.12 2.69
N ALA A 27 -10.67 -4.85 2.36
CA ALA A 27 -11.83 -4.99 3.23
C ALA A 27 -11.46 -5.65 4.58
N ALA A 28 -10.62 -6.69 4.54
CA ALA A 28 -10.13 -7.35 5.76
C ALA A 28 -9.29 -6.38 6.63
N MET A 29 -8.38 -5.61 6.03
CA MET A 29 -7.60 -4.59 6.76
C MET A 29 -8.48 -3.51 7.40
N VAL A 30 -9.50 -3.01 6.67
CA VAL A 30 -10.40 -1.99 7.21
C VAL A 30 -11.23 -2.55 8.36
N ALA A 31 -11.73 -3.79 8.24
CA ALA A 31 -12.47 -4.45 9.30
C ALA A 31 -11.61 -4.65 10.56
N GLU A 32 -10.36 -5.08 10.39
CA GLU A 32 -9.42 -5.24 11.50
C GLU A 32 -9.04 -3.90 12.14
N ALA A 33 -8.81 -2.86 11.35
CA ALA A 33 -8.53 -1.52 11.87
C ALA A 33 -9.69 -0.98 12.71
N ARG A 34 -10.94 -1.17 12.25
CA ARG A 34 -12.15 -0.82 13.01
C ARG A 34 -12.23 -1.62 14.32
N ALA A 35 -11.93 -2.92 14.29
CA ALA A 35 -11.92 -3.76 15.48
C ALA A 35 -10.87 -3.30 16.52
N ARG A 36 -9.75 -2.75 16.05
CA ARG A 36 -8.69 -2.16 16.88
C ARG A 36 -8.95 -0.70 17.29
N GLY A 37 -10.06 -0.10 16.84
CA GLY A 37 -10.39 1.31 17.11
C GLY A 37 -9.50 2.32 16.37
N LEU A 38 -8.80 1.91 15.32
CA LEU A 38 -8.01 2.82 14.49
C LEU A 38 -8.91 3.64 13.58
N ALA A 39 -8.67 4.95 13.55
CA ALA A 39 -9.26 5.82 12.54
C ALA A 39 -8.74 5.43 11.15
N LEU A 40 -9.60 5.56 10.13
CA LEU A 40 -9.20 5.30 8.74
C LEU A 40 -8.14 6.32 8.27
N THR A 41 -8.37 7.59 8.63
CA THR A 41 -7.52 8.74 8.32
C THR A 41 -7.03 9.41 9.60
N GLY A 42 -6.07 10.33 9.48
CA GLY A 42 -5.51 11.08 10.61
C GLY A 42 -4.05 10.73 10.93
N PRO A 43 -3.45 11.39 11.95
CA PRO A 43 -2.01 11.35 12.21
C PRO A 43 -1.47 9.99 12.63
N ASP A 44 -2.34 9.09 13.11
CA ASP A 44 -2.03 7.68 13.43
C ASP A 44 -3.05 6.73 12.79
N GLY A 45 -3.70 7.18 11.71
CA GLY A 45 -4.73 6.41 11.01
C GLY A 45 -4.18 5.26 10.17
N LEU A 46 -5.06 4.35 9.79
CA LEU A 46 -4.73 3.17 8.99
C LEU A 46 -3.96 3.52 7.72
N LEU A 47 -4.40 4.54 6.97
CA LEU A 47 -3.76 4.92 5.71
C LEU A 47 -2.30 5.31 5.90
N LYS A 48 -1.98 6.06 6.96
CA LYS A 48 -0.61 6.47 7.23
C LYS A 48 0.28 5.29 7.59
N LEU A 49 -0.22 4.38 8.43
CA LEU A 49 0.51 3.16 8.79
C LEU A 49 0.71 2.25 7.58
N PHE A 50 -0.31 2.13 6.73
CA PHE A 50 -0.25 1.37 5.49
C PHE A 50 0.79 1.95 4.53
N THR A 51 0.72 3.25 4.22
CA THR A 51 1.68 3.93 3.36
C THR A 51 3.10 3.81 3.91
N LYS A 52 3.30 3.96 5.23
CA LYS A 52 4.60 3.73 5.87
C LYS A 52 5.11 2.31 5.60
N ASN A 53 4.30 1.30 5.88
CA ASN A 53 4.70 -0.10 5.76
C ASN A 53 5.01 -0.51 4.32
N VAL A 54 4.22 -0.03 3.34
CA VAL A 54 4.47 -0.29 1.92
C VAL A 54 5.81 0.33 1.49
N LEU A 55 6.04 1.60 1.85
CA LEU A 55 7.29 2.28 1.51
C LEU A 55 8.50 1.61 2.17
N GLU A 56 8.42 1.25 3.44
CA GLU A 56 9.53 0.60 4.15
C GLU A 56 9.79 -0.80 3.62
N THR A 57 8.74 -1.58 3.30
CA THR A 57 8.90 -2.92 2.70
C THR A 57 9.62 -2.81 1.36
N ALA A 58 9.13 -1.94 0.47
CA ALA A 58 9.69 -1.79 -0.86
C ALA A 58 11.13 -1.24 -0.85
N LEU A 59 11.45 -0.32 0.08
CA LEU A 59 12.84 0.12 0.29
C LEU A 59 13.77 -0.99 0.82
N ASN A 60 13.25 -1.91 1.63
CA ASN A 60 14.03 -3.05 2.11
C ASN A 60 14.29 -4.07 0.99
N GLU A 61 13.32 -4.26 0.09
CA GLU A 61 13.47 -5.07 -1.13
C GLU A 61 14.54 -4.47 -2.05
N GLU A 62 14.48 -3.16 -2.35
CA GLU A 62 15.55 -2.47 -3.10
C GLU A 62 16.93 -2.67 -2.46
N MET A 63 17.00 -2.65 -1.13
CA MET A 63 18.26 -2.91 -0.41
C MET A 63 18.71 -4.38 -0.49
N THR A 64 17.78 -5.34 -0.53
CA THR A 64 18.10 -6.76 -0.80
C THR A 64 18.72 -6.89 -2.17
N GLU A 65 18.09 -6.30 -3.18
CA GLU A 65 18.57 -6.33 -4.57
C GLU A 65 19.95 -5.65 -4.69
N HIS A 66 20.14 -4.47 -4.09
CA HIS A 66 21.42 -3.74 -4.09
C HIS A 66 22.57 -4.53 -3.47
N LEU A 67 22.31 -5.26 -2.38
CA LEU A 67 23.34 -6.04 -1.67
C LEU A 67 23.48 -7.47 -2.20
N GLY A 68 22.51 -7.95 -2.99
CA GLY A 68 22.45 -9.33 -3.47
C GLY A 68 22.13 -10.36 -2.38
N HIS A 69 21.72 -9.94 -1.18
CA HIS A 69 21.38 -10.85 -0.09
C HIS A 69 20.39 -10.25 0.91
N GLU A 70 19.68 -11.13 1.59
CA GLU A 70 18.75 -10.78 2.65
C GLU A 70 19.43 -10.32 3.95
N LYS A 71 18.65 -9.69 4.83
CA LYS A 71 19.17 -9.21 6.12
C LYS A 71 19.71 -10.38 6.94
N ARG A 72 20.98 -10.27 7.37
CA ARG A 72 21.72 -11.32 8.12
C ARG A 72 21.95 -12.62 7.35
N GLN A 73 21.82 -12.60 6.03
CA GLN A 73 22.04 -13.76 5.17
C GLN A 73 23.17 -13.53 4.16
N ALA A 74 24.15 -12.70 4.51
CA ALA A 74 25.31 -12.47 3.66
C ALA A 74 26.17 -13.74 3.59
N ASP A 75 26.51 -14.18 2.37
CA ASP A 75 27.41 -15.31 2.17
C ASP A 75 28.83 -14.94 2.67
N PRO A 76 29.47 -15.75 3.53
CA PRO A 76 30.84 -15.52 3.99
C PRO A 76 31.89 -15.47 2.87
N SER A 77 31.62 -16.10 1.73
CA SER A 77 32.52 -16.23 0.57
C SER A 77 32.37 -15.12 -0.47
N ARG A 78 31.44 -14.18 -0.27
CA ARG A 78 31.19 -13.08 -1.20
C ARG A 78 32.39 -12.14 -1.37
N GLU A 79 32.51 -11.55 -2.55
CA GLU A 79 33.57 -10.57 -2.86
C GLU A 79 33.31 -9.20 -2.22
N SER A 80 32.05 -8.78 -2.11
CA SER A 80 31.67 -7.48 -1.55
C SER A 80 31.69 -7.47 -0.03
N THR A 81 32.34 -6.48 0.59
CA THR A 81 32.27 -6.26 2.04
C THR A 81 31.04 -5.48 2.48
N ASN A 82 30.26 -4.95 1.53
CA ASN A 82 29.15 -4.07 1.84
C ASN A 82 28.03 -4.80 2.59
N VAL A 83 27.46 -4.19 3.62
CA VAL A 83 26.37 -4.78 4.41
C VAL A 83 25.37 -3.71 4.80
N ARG A 84 24.16 -4.11 5.19
CA ARG A 84 23.19 -3.21 5.82
C ARG A 84 23.79 -2.59 7.10
N ASN A 85 23.66 -1.28 7.24
CA ASN A 85 24.17 -0.50 8.36
C ASN A 85 23.06 0.38 8.97
N GLY A 86 21.98 -0.29 9.40
CA GLY A 86 20.81 0.33 10.02
C GLY A 86 19.94 1.13 9.04
N SER A 87 19.18 2.07 9.59
CA SER A 87 18.27 2.95 8.85
C SER A 87 18.40 4.40 9.30
N ARG A 88 17.83 5.33 8.52
CA ARG A 88 17.71 6.75 8.85
C ARG A 88 16.25 7.16 8.76
N PRO A 89 15.72 7.90 9.75
CA PRO A 89 14.38 8.43 9.66
C PRO A 89 14.30 9.51 8.58
N LYS A 90 13.21 9.49 7.81
CA LYS A 90 12.87 10.48 6.79
C LYS A 90 11.37 10.75 6.85
N THR A 91 10.99 12.02 6.84
CA THR A 91 9.59 12.41 6.70
C THR A 91 9.31 12.74 5.24
N VAL A 92 8.28 12.09 4.70
CA VAL A 92 7.75 12.29 3.35
C VAL A 92 6.29 12.76 3.44
N LEU A 93 5.88 13.58 2.48
CA LEU A 93 4.52 14.07 2.32
C LEU A 93 3.82 13.22 1.25
N SER A 94 2.72 12.60 1.65
CA SER A 94 1.73 11.97 0.78
C SER A 94 0.45 12.81 0.81
N ASP A 95 -0.20 12.97 -0.32
CA ASP A 95 -1.45 13.73 -0.42
C ASP A 95 -2.62 12.96 0.22
N ALA A 96 -2.55 11.62 0.24
CA ALA A 96 -3.57 10.77 0.85
C ALA A 96 -3.43 10.62 2.38
N ALA A 97 -2.19 10.57 2.89
CA ALA A 97 -1.90 10.28 4.31
C ALA A 97 -1.26 11.43 5.08
N GLY A 98 -0.91 12.54 4.41
CA GLY A 98 -0.17 13.66 5.00
C GLY A 98 1.30 13.32 5.25
N GLU A 99 1.84 13.81 6.37
CA GLU A 99 3.22 13.53 6.77
C GLU A 99 3.39 12.10 7.26
N VAL A 100 4.23 11.33 6.56
CA VAL A 100 4.60 9.95 6.89
C VAL A 100 6.08 9.90 7.26
N ARG A 101 6.39 9.40 8.46
CA ARG A 101 7.77 9.13 8.88
C ARG A 101 8.12 7.69 8.54
N ILE A 102 9.14 7.52 7.71
CA ILE A 102 9.67 6.24 7.25
C ILE A 102 11.13 6.06 7.67
N ASP A 103 11.56 4.82 7.84
CA ASP A 103 12.94 4.45 8.09
C ASP A 103 13.61 3.93 6.80
N VAL A 104 14.50 4.74 6.23
CA VAL A 104 15.19 4.40 4.97
C VAL A 104 16.43 3.56 5.29
N PRO A 105 16.57 2.36 4.71
CA PRO A 105 17.72 1.49 4.96
C PRO A 105 19.00 2.09 4.39
N ARG A 106 20.14 1.73 4.98
CA ARG A 106 21.46 2.15 4.52
C ARG A 106 22.41 0.97 4.43
N ASP A 107 23.34 1.07 3.51
CA ASP A 107 24.49 0.19 3.39
C ASP A 107 25.72 0.80 4.07
N ARG A 108 26.76 -0.03 4.27
CA ARG A 108 27.99 0.32 4.97
C ARG A 108 28.85 1.24 4.13
N GLU A 109 28.92 0.99 2.83
CA GLU A 109 29.74 1.72 1.87
C GLU A 109 29.05 2.97 1.31
N SER A 110 27.78 3.20 1.67
CA SER A 110 26.96 4.34 1.23
C SER A 110 26.78 4.43 -0.28
N THR A 111 26.77 3.29 -0.96
CA THR A 111 26.55 3.15 -2.41
C THR A 111 25.07 2.96 -2.76
N PHE A 112 24.20 2.72 -1.77
CA PHE A 112 22.77 2.54 -2.02
C PHE A 112 22.08 3.83 -2.51
N GLU A 113 21.34 3.71 -3.60
CA GLU A 113 20.57 4.79 -4.23
C GLU A 113 19.09 4.38 -4.38
N PRO A 114 18.22 4.70 -3.41
CA PRO A 114 16.82 4.27 -3.45
C PRO A 114 16.06 4.95 -4.60
N GLN A 115 15.20 4.20 -5.29
CA GLN A 115 14.44 4.69 -6.45
C GLN A 115 13.02 5.08 -6.07
N ILE A 116 12.35 4.30 -5.22
CA ILE A 116 10.99 4.58 -4.73
C ILE A 116 10.94 5.90 -3.96
N VAL A 117 11.92 6.14 -3.08
CA VAL A 117 12.04 7.40 -2.32
C VAL A 117 13.42 8.00 -2.51
N LYS A 118 13.62 8.72 -3.61
CA LYS A 118 14.92 9.27 -4.01
C LYS A 118 15.57 10.11 -2.91
N LYS A 119 16.90 10.18 -2.93
CA LYS A 119 17.68 11.02 -2.01
C LYS A 119 17.13 12.47 -2.06
N ARG A 120 16.90 13.05 -0.88
CA ARG A 120 16.36 14.41 -0.69
C ARG A 120 14.90 14.64 -1.16
N GLN A 121 14.25 13.68 -1.82
CA GLN A 121 12.82 13.78 -2.18
C GLN A 121 11.96 13.83 -0.91
N ARG A 122 11.06 14.82 -0.82
CA ARG A 122 10.16 15.03 0.32
C ARG A 122 8.70 14.78 0.02
N ARG A 123 8.29 14.72 -1.25
CA ARG A 123 6.89 14.54 -1.67
C ARG A 123 6.78 13.32 -2.58
N LEU A 124 5.75 12.51 -2.36
CA LEU A 124 5.52 11.24 -3.04
C LEU A 124 4.32 11.33 -3.98
N ALA A 125 4.47 12.02 -5.11
CA ALA A 125 3.38 12.17 -6.09
C ALA A 125 2.94 10.81 -6.70
N ASP A 126 3.89 9.91 -6.97
CA ASP A 126 3.62 8.69 -7.75
C ASP A 126 2.99 7.56 -6.91
N VAL A 127 3.31 7.49 -5.60
CA VAL A 127 2.77 6.46 -4.69
C VAL A 127 1.30 6.74 -4.37
N ASP A 128 0.92 8.01 -4.38
CA ASP A 128 -0.47 8.43 -4.16
C ASP A 128 -1.39 7.93 -5.29
N GLU A 129 -0.92 7.80 -6.53
CA GLU A 129 -1.73 7.34 -7.66
C GLU A 129 -2.20 5.88 -7.50
N ILE A 130 -1.33 5.02 -6.93
CA ILE A 130 -1.67 3.62 -6.61
C ILE A 130 -2.72 3.57 -5.50
N VAL A 131 -2.54 4.37 -4.43
CA VAL A 131 -3.48 4.45 -3.31
C VAL A 131 -4.82 5.07 -3.73
N LEU A 132 -4.82 6.08 -4.59
CA LEU A 132 -6.03 6.71 -5.14
C LEU A 132 -6.79 5.77 -6.07
N SER A 133 -6.10 4.95 -6.87
CA SER A 133 -6.74 3.97 -7.76
C SER A 133 -7.54 2.90 -7.00
N LEU A 134 -7.04 2.51 -5.82
CA LEU A 134 -7.72 1.64 -4.86
C LEU A 134 -8.95 2.33 -4.23
N TYR A 135 -8.85 3.63 -3.94
CA TYR A 135 -9.92 4.43 -3.35
C TYR A 135 -11.05 4.78 -4.36
N ALA A 136 -10.68 5.16 -5.59
CA ALA A 136 -11.61 5.53 -6.65
C ALA A 136 -12.47 4.35 -7.13
N LYS A 137 -11.96 3.11 -7.03
CA LYS A 137 -12.73 1.89 -7.34
C LYS A 137 -13.54 1.33 -6.15
N GLY A 138 -13.43 1.92 -4.96
CA GLY A 138 -14.03 1.40 -3.72
C GLY A 138 -15.05 2.31 -3.01
N MET A 139 -15.18 3.59 -3.40
CA MET A 139 -15.99 4.59 -2.67
C MET A 139 -17.16 5.17 -3.46
N THR A 140 -17.78 4.38 -4.35
CA THR A 140 -19.10 4.70 -4.93
C THR A 140 -20.15 3.65 -4.56
N THR A 141 -20.28 3.34 -3.26
CA THR A 141 -21.52 2.75 -2.74
C THR A 141 -21.77 3.31 -1.34
N GLY A 142 -22.39 4.50 -1.31
CA GLY A 142 -23.25 5.04 -0.24
C GLY A 142 -22.73 5.06 1.19
N GLU A 143 -22.20 6.19 1.64
CA GLU A 143 -22.58 6.84 2.91
C GLU A 143 -21.92 8.22 3.01
N SER A 144 -22.61 9.25 2.50
CA SER A 144 -22.43 10.63 2.96
C SER A 144 -23.81 11.27 3.08
N ALA A 145 -24.40 11.11 4.26
CA ALA A 145 -25.37 12.02 4.87
C ALA A 145 -24.76 12.39 6.24
N PRO A 146 -24.95 13.60 6.78
CA PRO A 146 -26.06 14.53 6.55
C PRO A 146 -25.76 15.72 5.63
#